data_AF-A0A5N6EN34-F1
#
_entry.id   AF-A0A5N6EN34-F1
#
_cell.length_a   1.000
_cell.length_b   1.000
_cell.length_c   1.000
_cell.angle_alpha   90.00
_cell.angle_beta   90.00
_cell.angle_gamma   90.00
#
_symmetry.space_group_name_H-M   'P 1'
#
loop_
_entity.id
_entity.type
_entity.pdbx_description
1 polymer ?
#
loop_
_entity_poly.entity_id
_entity_poly.type
_entity_poly.pdbx_seq_one_letter_code
_entity_poly.pdbx_strand_id
1 'polypeptide(L)'
;MSRTTSTSAPELSPQFCFNERLLRDFLRLSRSTIDDSITQNLNALFTPSREGFDPSSTAVRQTDSKAGRTIDPAACQSFKDNVLFPSWQTRSDVLNYCAGVATSPDPDDPDLVLRQTESARDRERVVDERLDPYSARFFPREARTESLANLVRSQRSVEEIIRARTWGLVTERCNGSSTGWEEALNSWRERKQQ
;
A
#
# COMPACT_ATOMS: atom_id res chain seq x y z
N MET A 1 -7.90 21.26 30.51
CA MET A 1 -7.24 19.93 30.46
C MET A 1 -8.06 19.03 29.55
N SER A 2 -7.66 18.93 28.29
CA SER A 2 -8.39 18.14 27.29
C SER A 2 -7.91 16.69 27.35
N ARG A 3 -8.84 15.76 27.64
CA ARG A 3 -8.56 14.32 27.63
C ARG A 3 -8.25 13.90 26.19
N THR A 4 -7.00 13.53 25.93
CA THR A 4 -6.62 12.74 24.76
C THR A 4 -7.21 11.35 24.92
N THR A 5 -8.35 11.09 24.29
CA THR A 5 -8.84 9.72 24.10
C THR A 5 -7.87 9.02 23.16
N SER A 6 -7.02 8.14 23.70
CA SER A 6 -6.23 7.23 22.90
C SER A 6 -7.18 6.21 22.27
N THR A 7 -7.69 6.50 21.08
CA THR A 7 -8.44 5.52 20.29
C THR A 7 -7.46 4.40 19.94
N SER A 8 -7.63 3.22 20.53
CA SER A 8 -6.85 2.03 20.18
C SER A 8 -7.08 1.70 18.70
N ALA A 9 -5.99 1.42 17.97
CA ALA A 9 -6.11 1.00 16.57
C ALA A 9 -7.00 -0.24 16.47
N PRO A 10 -7.91 -0.32 15.49
CA PRO A 10 -8.76 -1.49 15.31
C PRO A 10 -7.90 -2.71 14.97
N GLU A 11 -8.18 -3.84 15.60
CA GLU A 11 -7.48 -5.10 15.33
C GLU A 11 -7.87 -5.65 13.95
N LEU A 12 -6.89 -6.22 13.25
CA LEU A 12 -7.12 -6.88 11.96
C LEU A 12 -7.87 -8.19 12.17
N SER A 13 -8.94 -8.39 11.38
CA SER A 13 -9.75 -9.61 11.40
C SER A 13 -9.80 -10.27 10.02
N PRO A 14 -10.04 -11.59 9.93
CA PRO A 14 -10.19 -12.26 8.63
C PRO A 14 -11.33 -11.68 7.80
N GLN A 15 -12.40 -11.22 8.46
CA GLN A 15 -13.56 -10.59 7.82
C GLN A 15 -13.19 -9.33 7.04
N PHE A 16 -12.21 -8.55 7.54
CA PHE A 16 -11.68 -7.40 6.81
C PHE A 16 -11.01 -7.84 5.50
N CYS A 17 -10.23 -8.92 5.52
CA CYS A 17 -9.53 -9.41 4.33
C CYS A 17 -10.49 -9.95 3.26
N PHE A 18 -11.52 -10.71 3.67
CA PHE A 18 -12.52 -11.25 2.75
C PHE A 18 -13.46 -10.20 2.16
N ASN A 19 -13.57 -9.02 2.78
CA ASN A 19 -14.22 -7.87 2.18
C ASN A 19 -13.25 -7.15 1.24
N GLU A 20 -13.13 -7.64 0.00
CA GLU A 20 -12.20 -7.07 -0.99
C GLU A 20 -12.37 -5.56 -1.19
N ARG A 21 -13.61 -5.07 -1.13
CA ARG A 21 -13.91 -3.65 -1.30
C ARG A 21 -13.27 -2.84 -0.18
N LEU A 22 -13.47 -3.25 1.08
CA LEU A 22 -12.88 -2.58 2.23
C LEU A 22 -11.35 -2.64 2.20
N LEU A 23 -10.77 -3.78 1.85
CA LEU A 23 -9.31 -3.92 1.71
C LEU A 23 -8.76 -2.95 0.63
N ARG A 24 -9.38 -2.90 -0.54
CA ARG A 24 -8.98 -2.00 -1.63
C ARG A 24 -9.17 -0.53 -1.25
N ASP A 25 -10.28 -0.18 -0.60
CA ASP A 25 -10.56 1.18 -0.17
C ASP A 25 -9.57 1.66 0.90
N PHE A 26 -9.22 0.79 1.86
CA PHE A 26 -8.16 1.07 2.84
C PHE A 26 -6.83 1.39 2.16
N LEU A 27 -6.37 0.53 1.24
CA LEU A 27 -5.11 0.72 0.53
C LEU A 27 -5.14 2.00 -0.32
N ARG A 28 -6.24 2.24 -1.03
CA ARG A 28 -6.43 3.45 -1.84
C ARG A 28 -6.38 4.72 -0.99
N LEU A 29 -7.09 4.76 0.12
CA LEU A 29 -7.11 5.92 1.01
C LEU A 29 -5.72 6.17 1.61
N SER A 30 -5.05 5.12 2.10
CA SER A 30 -3.69 5.21 2.63
C SER A 30 -2.70 5.75 1.60
N ARG A 31 -2.77 5.29 0.34
CA ARG A 31 -1.95 5.83 -0.76
C ARG A 31 -2.26 7.28 -1.07
N SER A 32 -3.55 7.66 -1.13
CA SER A 32 -3.93 9.04 -1.46
C SER A 32 -3.45 10.07 -0.44
N THR A 33 -3.37 9.67 0.84
CA THR A 33 -2.99 10.57 1.93
C THR A 33 -1.49 10.83 2.00
N ILE A 34 -0.66 9.93 1.47
CA ILE A 34 0.80 10.01 1.57
C ILE A 34 1.49 10.02 0.20
N ASP A 35 1.28 8.95 -0.58
CA ASP A 35 2.04 8.67 -1.80
C ASP A 35 1.53 9.52 -2.98
N ASP A 36 0.21 9.58 -3.23
CA ASP A 36 -0.33 10.37 -4.35
C ASP A 36 -0.17 11.88 -4.09
N SER A 37 -0.17 12.28 -2.82
CA SER A 37 0.04 13.65 -2.36
C SER A 37 1.50 13.93 -1.95
N ILE A 38 2.45 13.06 -2.32
CA ILE A 38 3.85 13.16 -1.85
C ILE A 38 4.48 14.52 -2.18
N THR A 39 4.24 15.07 -3.37
CA THR A 39 4.75 16.38 -3.76
C THR A 39 4.21 17.49 -2.84
N GLN A 40 2.94 17.41 -2.44
CA GLN A 40 2.34 18.38 -1.52
C GLN A 40 2.93 18.23 -0.12
N ASN A 41 3.06 16.99 0.36
CA ASN A 41 3.68 16.68 1.64
C ASN A 41 5.13 17.19 1.71
N LEU A 42 5.93 16.98 0.65
CA LEU A 42 7.31 17.47 0.55
C LEU A 42 7.36 19.00 0.44
N ASN A 43 6.46 19.62 -0.32
CA ASN A 43 6.39 21.07 -0.42
C ASN A 43 6.05 21.73 0.92
N ALA A 44 5.21 21.08 1.74
CA ALA A 44 4.87 21.57 3.09
C ALA A 44 6.05 21.53 4.06
N LEU A 45 7.11 20.76 3.78
CA LEU A 45 8.34 20.78 4.56
C LEU A 45 9.17 22.05 4.31
N PHE A 46 8.91 22.78 3.22
CA PHE A 46 9.48 24.12 3.07
C PHE A 46 8.74 25.09 3.98
N THR A 47 9.46 25.59 4.99
CA THR A 47 8.97 26.67 5.86
C THR A 47 9.77 27.95 5.62
N PRO A 48 9.39 28.81 4.65
CA PRO A 48 10.06 30.09 4.42
C PRO A 48 10.04 30.99 5.66
N SER A 49 9.00 30.87 6.50
CA SER A 49 8.78 31.68 7.69
C SER A 49 9.85 31.51 8.77
N ARG A 50 10.63 30.41 8.75
CA ARG A 50 11.77 30.24 9.67
C ARG A 50 12.97 31.12 9.30
N GLU A 51 13.10 31.52 8.04
CA GLU A 51 14.22 32.35 7.56
C GLU A 51 14.01 33.85 7.85
N GLY A 52 12.84 34.25 8.38
CA GLY A 52 12.47 35.65 8.54
C GLY A 52 12.14 36.34 7.20
N PHE A 53 11.47 37.49 7.26
CA PHE A 53 11.23 38.31 6.07
C PHE A 53 12.40 39.26 5.86
N ASP A 54 13.12 39.11 4.75
CA ASP A 54 14.15 40.06 4.32
C ASP A 54 13.57 41.01 3.25
N PRO A 55 13.40 42.31 3.52
CA PRO A 55 12.87 43.27 2.55
C PRO A 55 13.76 43.43 1.30
N SER A 56 15.02 42.97 1.32
CA SER A 56 15.87 42.92 0.12
C SER A 56 15.46 41.78 -0.83
N SER A 57 14.72 40.78 -0.35
CA SER A 57 14.30 39.61 -1.15
C SER A 57 13.22 39.94 -2.19
N THR A 58 12.59 41.11 -2.10
CA THR A 58 11.59 41.59 -3.08
C THR A 58 12.20 42.40 -4.23
N ALA A 59 13.50 42.76 -4.13
CA ALA A 59 14.18 43.57 -5.13
C ALA A 59 14.51 42.79 -6.41
N VAL A 60 14.57 41.46 -6.34
CA VAL A 60 14.83 40.58 -7.48
C VAL A 60 13.59 39.75 -7.75
N ARG A 61 13.01 39.87 -8.95
CA ARG A 61 12.05 38.87 -9.44
C ARG A 61 12.79 37.54 -9.55
N GLN A 62 12.60 36.64 -8.59
CA GLN A 62 13.03 35.25 -8.70
C GLN A 62 12.13 34.58 -9.76
N THR A 63 12.48 34.75 -11.04
CA THR A 63 11.83 34.07 -12.18
C THR A 63 12.25 32.62 -12.29
N ASP A 64 13.41 32.28 -11.72
CA ASP A 64 13.82 30.90 -11.50
C ASP A 64 13.11 30.45 -10.23
N SER A 65 11.95 29.82 -10.41
CA SER A 65 11.38 28.95 -9.39
C SER A 65 12.53 28.08 -8.88
N LYS A 66 12.81 28.17 -7.59
CA LYS A 66 13.89 27.50 -6.85
C LYS A 66 13.87 25.97 -7.10
N ALA A 67 14.33 25.54 -8.27
CA ALA A 67 14.49 24.17 -8.68
C ALA A 67 15.64 23.46 -7.91
N GLY A 68 16.23 24.15 -6.94
CA GLY A 68 17.32 23.64 -6.10
C GLY A 68 17.28 24.12 -4.65
N ARG A 69 16.15 24.62 -4.12
CA ARG A 69 16.05 24.71 -2.65
C ARG A 69 15.93 23.30 -2.13
N THR A 70 16.98 22.81 -1.49
CA THR A 70 16.97 21.53 -0.79
C THR A 70 16.09 21.67 0.45
N ILE A 71 15.25 20.67 0.70
CA ILE A 71 14.49 20.61 1.96
C ILE A 71 15.52 20.41 3.08
N ASP A 72 15.28 21.03 4.25
CA ASP A 72 16.08 20.80 5.44
C ASP A 72 16.23 19.28 5.71
N PRO A 73 17.47 18.75 5.78
CA PRO A 73 17.69 17.31 5.97
C PRO A 73 17.01 16.76 7.22
N ALA A 74 16.94 17.53 8.30
CA ALA A 74 16.29 17.09 9.53
C ALA A 74 14.76 16.99 9.36
N ALA A 75 14.13 17.96 8.69
CA ALA A 75 12.71 17.89 8.34
C ALA A 75 12.40 16.69 7.43
N CYS A 76 13.25 16.43 6.43
CA CYS A 76 13.12 15.26 5.56
C CYS A 76 13.25 13.93 6.31
N GLN A 77 14.22 13.80 7.22
CA GLN A 77 14.36 12.57 8.02
C GLN A 77 13.17 12.40 8.97
N SER A 78 12.71 13.46 9.61
CA SER A 78 11.51 13.42 10.45
C SER A 78 10.27 12.97 9.66
N PHE A 79 10.07 13.48 8.45
CA PHE A 79 8.98 13.05 7.58
C PHE A 79 9.10 11.56 7.22
N LYS A 80 10.29 11.09 6.86
CA LYS A 80 10.54 9.68 6.54
C LYS A 80 10.20 8.77 7.73
N ASP A 81 10.79 9.07 8.89
CA ASP A 81 10.73 8.22 10.08
C ASP A 81 9.37 8.23 10.79
N ASN A 82 8.64 9.35 10.73
CA ASN A 82 7.38 9.54 11.47
C ASN A 82 6.12 9.47 10.61
N VAL A 83 6.23 9.59 9.28
CA VAL A 83 5.07 9.64 8.38
C VAL A 83 5.16 8.59 7.29
N LEU A 84 6.20 8.65 6.46
CA LEU A 84 6.31 7.81 5.26
C LEU A 84 6.45 6.33 5.62
N PHE A 85 7.50 5.98 6.37
CA PHE A 85 7.79 4.58 6.71
C PHE A 85 6.73 3.94 7.60
N PRO A 86 6.17 4.61 8.63
CA PRO A 86 5.03 4.06 9.38
C PRO A 86 3.81 3.76 8.50
N SER A 87 3.47 4.63 7.54
CA SER A 87 2.36 4.39 6.61
C SER A 87 2.60 3.17 5.73
N TRP A 88 3.80 3.07 5.14
CA TRP A 88 4.20 1.91 4.35
C TRP A 88 4.22 0.62 5.17
N GLN A 89 4.68 0.69 6.42
CA GLN A 89 4.68 -0.44 7.34
C GLN A 89 3.26 -0.92 7.60
N THR A 90 2.33 0.00 7.92
CA THR A 90 0.92 -0.33 8.16
C THR A 90 0.30 -1.06 6.96
N ARG A 91 0.55 -0.58 5.74
CA ARG A 91 0.06 -1.26 4.52
C ARG A 91 0.70 -2.63 4.34
N SER A 92 2.00 -2.76 4.62
CA SER A 92 2.69 -4.06 4.58
C SER A 92 2.11 -5.04 5.59
N ASP A 93 1.81 -4.60 6.81
CA ASP A 93 1.24 -5.44 7.86
C ASP A 93 -0.15 -5.95 7.48
N VAL A 94 -1.00 -5.09 6.92
CA VAL A 94 -2.30 -5.48 6.38
C VAL A 94 -2.17 -6.52 5.25
N LEU A 95 -1.27 -6.30 4.29
CA LEU A 95 -1.05 -7.24 3.19
C LEU A 95 -0.39 -8.55 3.63
N ASN A 96 0.40 -8.54 4.70
CA ASN A 96 0.99 -9.73 5.29
C ASN A 96 -0.06 -10.53 6.06
N TYR A 97 -0.88 -9.86 6.86
CA TYR A 97 -1.99 -10.47 7.58
C TYR A 97 -2.98 -11.13 6.60
N CYS A 98 -3.42 -10.41 5.57
CA CYS A 98 -4.35 -10.97 4.58
C CYS A 98 -3.71 -12.07 3.72
N ALA A 99 -2.38 -12.06 3.50
CA ALA A 99 -1.70 -13.20 2.88
C ALA A 99 -1.78 -14.46 3.77
N GLY A 100 -1.60 -14.32 5.08
CA GLY A 100 -1.77 -15.42 6.03
C GLY A 100 -3.20 -15.99 6.00
N VAL A 101 -4.20 -15.11 6.04
CA VAL A 101 -5.63 -15.50 5.93
C VAL A 101 -5.91 -16.22 4.62
N ALA A 102 -5.35 -15.76 3.50
CA ALA A 102 -5.52 -16.39 2.20
C ALA A 102 -4.94 -17.81 2.10
N THR A 103 -3.99 -18.15 2.97
CA THR A 103 -3.39 -19.50 3.04
C THR A 103 -4.03 -20.40 4.11
N SER A 104 -4.88 -19.84 4.99
CA SER A 104 -5.57 -20.61 6.04
C SER A 104 -6.85 -21.27 5.52
N PRO A 105 -7.25 -22.44 6.06
CA PRO A 105 -8.54 -23.04 5.75
C PRO A 105 -9.69 -22.09 6.11
N ASP A 106 -10.68 -21.99 5.22
CA ASP A 106 -11.85 -21.13 5.39
C ASP A 106 -13.13 -21.99 5.52
N PRO A 107 -13.52 -22.37 6.75
CA PRO A 107 -14.70 -23.19 6.99
C PRO A 107 -16.02 -22.43 6.72
N ASP A 108 -15.97 -21.10 6.75
CA ASP A 108 -17.13 -20.21 6.58
C ASP A 108 -17.29 -19.73 5.13
N ASP A 109 -16.68 -20.43 4.16
CA ASP A 109 -16.84 -20.15 2.73
C ASP A 109 -18.27 -20.53 2.29
N PRO A 110 -19.13 -19.56 1.92
CA PRO A 110 -20.52 -19.82 1.54
C PRO A 110 -20.63 -20.66 0.25
N ASP A 111 -19.61 -20.59 -0.61
CA ASP A 111 -19.60 -21.29 -1.90
C ASP A 111 -18.94 -22.67 -1.81
N LEU A 112 -18.45 -23.10 -0.63
CA LEU A 112 -17.76 -24.37 -0.46
C LEU A 112 -18.60 -25.57 -0.92
N VAL A 113 -19.85 -25.65 -0.45
CA VAL A 113 -20.75 -26.76 -0.80
C VAL A 113 -21.10 -26.71 -2.28
N LEU A 114 -21.45 -25.53 -2.81
CA LEU A 114 -21.79 -25.36 -4.22
C LEU A 114 -20.63 -25.80 -5.12
N ARG A 115 -19.42 -25.33 -4.85
CA ARG A 115 -18.20 -25.70 -5.58
C ARG A 115 -17.92 -27.20 -5.54
N GLN A 116 -18.11 -27.85 -4.39
CA GLN A 116 -17.96 -29.30 -4.27
C GLN A 116 -19.00 -30.05 -5.11
N THR A 117 -20.26 -29.61 -5.09
CA THR A 117 -21.32 -30.24 -5.90
C THR A 117 -21.10 -30.04 -7.41
N GLU A 118 -20.70 -28.84 -7.84
CA GLU A 118 -20.38 -28.56 -9.24
C GLU A 118 -19.18 -29.40 -9.71
N SER A 119 -18.14 -29.51 -8.89
CA SER A 119 -16.96 -30.34 -9.18
C SER A 119 -17.29 -31.84 -9.23
N ALA A 120 -18.19 -32.32 -8.36
CA ALA A 120 -18.64 -33.70 -8.39
C ALA A 120 -19.45 -34.00 -9.67
N ARG A 121 -20.37 -33.11 -10.03
CA ARG A 121 -21.17 -33.23 -11.25
C ARG A 121 -20.33 -33.21 -12.52
N ASP A 122 -19.29 -32.37 -12.57
CA ASP A 122 -18.39 -32.33 -13.71
C ASP A 122 -17.55 -33.61 -13.83
N ARG A 123 -17.12 -34.21 -12.71
CA ARG A 123 -16.42 -35.51 -12.72
C ARG A 123 -17.26 -36.66 -13.29
N GLU A 124 -18.58 -36.59 -13.14
CA GLU A 124 -19.52 -37.58 -13.70
C GLU A 124 -19.86 -37.31 -15.17
N ARG A 125 -19.47 -36.15 -15.71
CA ARG A 125 -19.84 -35.70 -17.06
C ARG A 125 -18.98 -36.39 -18.11
N VAL A 126 -19.62 -37.09 -19.04
CA VAL A 126 -18.97 -37.66 -20.23
C VAL A 126 -19.17 -36.69 -21.40
N VAL A 127 -18.06 -36.25 -22.01
CA VAL A 127 -18.07 -35.30 -23.12
C VAL A 127 -17.60 -35.98 -24.40
N ASP A 128 -18.40 -35.92 -25.46
CA ASP A 128 -17.98 -36.30 -26.81
C ASP A 128 -17.48 -35.05 -27.56
N GLU A 129 -16.16 -34.88 -27.60
CA GLU A 129 -15.48 -33.75 -28.25
C GLU A 129 -15.79 -33.66 -29.76
N ARG A 130 -16.23 -34.77 -30.38
CA ARG A 130 -16.59 -34.80 -31.80
C ARG A 130 -17.97 -34.17 -32.07
N LEU A 131 -18.86 -34.17 -31.08
CA LEU A 131 -20.18 -33.57 -31.18
C LEU A 131 -20.15 -32.09 -30.75
N ASP A 132 -19.36 -31.75 -29.72
CA ASP A 132 -19.17 -30.37 -29.26
C ASP A 132 -17.75 -30.14 -28.70
N PRO A 133 -16.85 -29.53 -29.51
CA PRO A 133 -15.47 -29.23 -29.11
C PRO A 133 -15.32 -28.22 -27.95
N TYR A 134 -16.35 -27.46 -27.60
CA TYR A 134 -16.29 -26.44 -26.55
C TYR A 134 -16.83 -26.91 -25.21
N SER A 135 -17.63 -27.97 -25.22
CA SER A 135 -18.22 -28.55 -24.01
C SER A 135 -17.18 -29.11 -23.04
N ALA A 136 -15.96 -29.47 -23.46
CA ALA A 136 -14.94 -30.02 -22.57
C ALA A 136 -14.45 -29.05 -21.47
N ARG A 137 -14.68 -27.74 -21.60
CA ARG A 137 -14.17 -26.75 -20.63
C ARG A 137 -15.07 -26.63 -19.40
N PHE A 138 -14.55 -27.02 -18.25
CA PHE A 138 -15.13 -26.73 -16.95
C PHE A 138 -14.24 -25.74 -16.19
N PHE A 139 -14.82 -24.64 -15.72
CA PHE A 139 -14.15 -23.66 -14.88
C PHE A 139 -14.80 -23.72 -13.50
N PRO A 140 -14.19 -24.39 -12.51
CA PRO A 140 -14.73 -24.39 -11.16
C PRO A 140 -14.75 -22.96 -10.62
N ARG A 141 -15.73 -22.66 -9.76
CA ARG A 141 -15.70 -21.41 -9.00
C ARG A 141 -14.44 -21.38 -8.14
N GLU A 142 -13.75 -20.24 -8.15
CA GLU A 142 -12.58 -20.02 -7.31
C GLU A 142 -12.97 -20.09 -5.83
N ALA A 143 -12.05 -20.54 -4.98
CA ALA A 143 -12.23 -20.42 -3.54
C ALA A 143 -12.08 -18.96 -3.11
N ARG A 144 -12.86 -18.53 -2.10
CA ARG A 144 -12.75 -17.16 -1.57
C ARG A 144 -11.32 -16.83 -1.13
N THR A 145 -10.61 -17.80 -0.57
CA THR A 145 -9.19 -17.70 -0.19
C THR A 145 -8.25 -17.57 -1.40
N GLU A 146 -8.57 -18.22 -2.52
CA GLU A 146 -7.81 -18.13 -3.76
C GLU A 146 -7.97 -16.75 -4.41
N SER A 147 -9.20 -16.25 -4.50
CA SER A 147 -9.47 -14.89 -4.99
C SER A 147 -8.79 -13.84 -4.11
N LEU A 148 -8.82 -14.02 -2.77
CA LEU A 148 -8.06 -13.18 -1.84
C LEU A 148 -6.54 -13.26 -2.07
N ALA A 149 -5.99 -14.46 -2.31
CA ALA A 149 -4.57 -14.62 -2.58
C ALA A 149 -4.16 -13.87 -3.87
N ASN A 150 -4.97 -13.96 -4.92
CA ASN A 150 -4.78 -13.24 -6.17
C ASN A 150 -4.82 -11.72 -5.95
N LEU A 151 -5.79 -11.25 -5.16
CA LEU A 151 -5.89 -9.84 -4.79
C LEU A 151 -4.63 -9.37 -4.04
N VAL A 152 -4.20 -10.09 -3.01
CA VAL A 152 -3.04 -9.71 -2.20
C VAL A 152 -1.76 -9.67 -3.04
N ARG A 153 -1.55 -10.65 -3.94
CA ARG A 153 -0.41 -10.64 -4.89
C ARG A 153 -0.44 -9.39 -5.77
N SER A 154 -1.59 -9.08 -6.37
CA SER A 154 -1.75 -7.88 -7.19
C SER A 154 -1.47 -6.60 -6.39
N GLN A 155 -1.99 -6.50 -5.16
CA GLN A 155 -1.76 -5.32 -4.32
C GLN A 155 -0.30 -5.17 -3.88
N ARG A 156 0.44 -6.28 -3.68
CA ARG A 156 1.89 -6.23 -3.41
C ARG A 156 2.67 -5.66 -4.58
N SER A 157 2.37 -6.11 -5.82
CA SER A 157 3.01 -5.55 -7.02
C SER A 157 2.69 -4.07 -7.20
N VAL A 158 1.45 -3.65 -6.91
CA VAL A 158 1.08 -2.22 -6.93
C VAL A 158 1.84 -1.44 -5.86
N GLU A 159 1.97 -1.97 -4.64
CA GLU A 159 2.75 -1.32 -3.58
C GLU A 159 4.21 -1.13 -3.96
N GLU A 160 4.84 -2.12 -4.60
CA GLU A 160 6.22 -2.03 -5.06
C GLU A 160 6.42 -0.85 -6.03
N ILE A 161 5.53 -0.73 -7.03
CA ILE A 161 5.55 0.37 -8.01
C ILE A 161 5.36 1.73 -7.31
N ILE A 162 4.38 1.82 -6.41
CA ILE A 162 4.06 3.06 -5.70
C ILE A 162 5.23 3.50 -4.81
N ARG A 163 5.83 2.57 -4.08
CA ARG A 163 6.97 2.86 -3.20
C ARG A 163 8.20 3.30 -4.00
N ALA A 164 8.51 2.60 -5.09
CA ALA A 164 9.62 2.99 -5.98
C ALA A 164 9.43 4.41 -6.53
N ARG A 165 8.22 4.73 -7.02
CA ARG A 165 7.89 6.07 -7.53
C ARG A 165 7.99 7.16 -6.44
N THR A 166 7.38 6.90 -5.29
CA THR A 166 7.35 7.84 -4.16
C THR A 166 8.76 8.07 -3.62
N TRP A 167 9.55 7.00 -3.50
CA TRP A 167 10.95 7.09 -3.07
C TRP A 167 11.78 7.92 -4.02
N GLY A 168 11.64 7.74 -5.34
CA GLY A 168 12.35 8.54 -6.34
C GLY A 168 12.17 10.04 -6.12
N LEU A 169 10.93 10.48 -5.89
CA LEU A 169 10.62 11.90 -5.60
C LEU A 169 11.18 12.35 -4.24
N VAL A 170 11.10 11.50 -3.22
CA VAL A 170 11.66 11.79 -1.90
C VAL A 170 13.18 11.92 -1.97
N THR A 171 13.88 11.04 -2.70
CA THR A 171 15.33 11.10 -2.86
C THR A 171 15.78 12.34 -3.62
N GLU A 172 15.06 12.71 -4.68
CA GLU A 172 15.33 13.91 -5.47
C GLU A 172 15.21 15.18 -4.63
N ARG A 173 14.15 15.30 -3.81
CA ARG A 173 13.87 16.52 -3.04
C ARG A 173 14.58 16.62 -1.70
N CYS A 174 14.88 15.48 -1.08
CA CYS A 174 15.56 15.41 0.22
C CYS A 174 17.07 15.18 0.12
N ASN A 175 17.66 15.26 -1.09
CA ASN A 175 19.08 14.99 -1.35
C ASN A 175 19.54 13.66 -0.71
N GLY A 176 18.75 12.60 -0.93
CA GLY A 176 18.97 11.28 -0.32
C GLY A 176 20.10 10.51 -0.99
N SER A 177 20.66 9.54 -0.26
CA SER A 177 21.57 8.53 -0.82
C SER A 177 20.91 7.75 -1.96
N SER A 178 21.71 7.20 -2.88
CA SER A 178 21.27 6.33 -3.99
C SER A 178 20.75 4.95 -3.54
N THR A 179 20.47 4.77 -2.26
CA THR A 179 19.96 3.52 -1.67
C THR A 179 18.52 3.29 -2.09
N GLY A 180 18.16 2.03 -2.36
CA GLY A 180 16.79 1.62 -2.66
C GLY A 180 15.82 1.91 -1.51
N TRP A 181 14.53 1.96 -1.82
CA TRP A 181 13.50 2.20 -0.81
C TRP A 181 13.39 1.03 0.18
N GLU A 182 13.70 -0.19 -0.28
CA GLU A 182 13.71 -1.43 0.49
C GLU A 182 14.73 -1.36 1.61
N GLU A 183 15.96 -0.99 1.27
CA GLU A 183 17.08 -0.87 2.21
C GLU A 183 16.82 0.23 3.24
N ALA A 184 16.31 1.38 2.79
CA ALA A 184 15.96 2.48 3.66
C ALA A 184 14.85 2.11 4.67
N LEU A 185 13.82 1.40 4.19
CA LEU A 185 12.72 0.92 5.05
C LEU A 185 13.20 -0.15 6.03
N ASN A 186 14.04 -1.09 5.59
CA ASN A 186 14.60 -2.12 6.47
C ASN A 186 15.49 -1.51 7.55
N SER A 187 16.36 -0.57 7.18
CA SER A 187 17.18 0.17 8.16
C SER A 187 16.31 0.91 9.19
N TRP A 188 15.18 1.48 8.77
CA TRP A 188 14.23 2.11 9.70
C TRP A 188 13.57 1.11 10.65
N ARG A 189 13.18 -0.08 10.15
CA ARG A 189 12.63 -1.16 10.98
C ARG A 189 13.61 -1.61 12.05
N GLU A 190 14.87 -1.82 11.67
CA GLU A 190 15.93 -2.21 12.60
C GLU A 190 16.14 -1.18 13.71
N ARG A 191 16.15 0.12 13.37
CA ARG A 191 16.26 1.21 14.36
C ARG A 191 15.06 1.29 15.31
N LYS A 192 13.87 0.86 14.88
CA LYS A 192 12.65 0.87 15.69
C LYS A 192 12.49 -0.35 16.59
N GLN A 193 13.19 -1.45 16.30
CA GLN A 193 13.16 -2.68 17.09
C GLN A 193 14.22 -2.71 18.20
N GLN A 194 15.22 -1.82 18.15
CA GLN A 194 16.18 -1.55 19.23
C GLN A 194 15.57 -0.61 20.27
#